data_AF-A0A8H8C562-F1
#
_entry.id   AF-A0A8H8C562-F1
#
_cell.length_a   1.000
_cell.length_b   1.000
_cell.length_c   1.000
_cell.angle_alpha   90.00
_cell.angle_beta   90.00
_cell.angle_gamma   90.00
#
_symmetry.space_group_name_H-M   'P 1'
#
loop_
_entity.id
_entity.type
_entity.pdbx_description
1 polymer ?
#
loop_
_entity_poly.entity_id
_entity_poly.type
_entity_poly.pdbx_seq_one_letter_code
_entity_poly.pdbx_strand_id
1 'polypeptide(L)'
;MFDLATDPISHQIINEFHAAGKIVAAVCHGPAAPTFVKLPNGTPFISGAKVTGFSNSEEDEVGVTIEMPFLLETELNKASRSGCERGKENWGKHVVVDRDGKLTIGQNPASAYGVREAILKFIRV
;
A
#
# COMPACT_ATOMS: atom_id res chain seq x y z
N MET A 1 -0.32 3.42 -10.38
CA MET A 1 0.33 4.73 -10.30
C MET A 1 -0.50 5.82 -10.97
N PHE A 2 -0.95 5.62 -12.22
CA PHE A 2 -1.62 6.67 -13.01
C PHE A 2 -3.14 6.69 -12.88
N ASP A 3 -3.76 5.53 -12.68
CA ASP A 3 -5.19 5.30 -12.75
C ASP A 3 -5.81 5.17 -11.34
N LEU A 4 -5.69 3.99 -10.72
CA LEU A 4 -6.35 3.62 -9.47
C LEU A 4 -5.96 4.50 -8.29
N ALA A 5 -4.84 5.20 -8.38
CA ALA A 5 -4.36 6.13 -7.37
C ALA A 5 -5.26 7.37 -7.22
N THR A 6 -5.92 7.79 -8.30
CA THR A 6 -6.79 8.98 -8.32
C THR A 6 -8.20 8.71 -8.81
N ASP A 7 -8.50 7.46 -9.19
CA ASP A 7 -9.82 7.04 -9.62
C ASP A 7 -10.86 7.08 -8.46
N PRO A 8 -11.97 7.81 -8.62
CA PRO A 8 -12.96 7.96 -7.54
C PRO A 8 -13.69 6.66 -7.20
N ILE A 9 -13.84 5.73 -8.15
CA ILE A 9 -14.50 4.43 -7.91
C ILE A 9 -13.58 3.53 -7.07
N SER A 10 -12.29 3.48 -7.40
CA SER A 10 -11.24 2.83 -6.61
C SER A 10 -11.25 3.33 -5.16
N HIS A 11 -11.28 4.65 -4.97
CA HIS A 11 -11.34 5.26 -3.63
C HIS A 11 -12.63 4.90 -2.88
N GLN A 12 -13.77 4.89 -3.57
CA GLN A 12 -15.04 4.49 -2.99
C GLN A 12 -14.99 3.03 -2.51
N ILE A 13 -14.52 2.11 -3.35
CA ILE A 13 -14.44 0.67 -3.00
C ILE A 13 -13.54 0.46 -1.78
N ILE A 14 -12.40 1.16 -1.69
CA ILE A 14 -11.49 1.08 -0.54
C ILE A 14 -12.19 1.58 0.74
N ASN A 15 -12.93 2.69 0.67
CA ASN A 15 -13.72 3.19 1.79
C ASN A 15 -14.81 2.20 2.22
N GLU A 16 -15.52 1.59 1.27
CA GLU A 16 -16.55 0.57 1.55
C GLU A 16 -15.95 -0.67 2.22
N PHE A 17 -14.79 -1.13 1.75
CA PHE A 17 -14.06 -2.24 2.36
C PHE A 17 -13.63 -1.91 3.78
N HIS A 18 -13.09 -0.71 4.00
CA HIS A 18 -12.70 -0.24 5.32
C HIS A 18 -13.90 -0.19 6.28
N ALA A 19 -15.00 0.44 5.86
CA ALA A 19 -16.22 0.58 6.66
C ALA A 19 -16.84 -0.78 7.01
N ALA A 20 -16.76 -1.76 6.10
CA ALA A 20 -17.23 -3.12 6.32
C ALA A 20 -16.24 -4.00 7.11
N GLY A 21 -15.10 -3.46 7.57
CA GLY A 21 -14.06 -4.24 8.26
C GLY A 21 -13.45 -5.34 7.39
N LYS A 22 -13.42 -5.15 6.07
CA LYS A 22 -12.81 -6.08 5.10
C LYS A 22 -11.32 -5.77 4.91
N ILE A 23 -10.60 -6.73 4.33
CA ILE A 23 -9.16 -6.61 4.10
C ILE A 23 -8.91 -5.75 2.87
N VAL A 24 -8.06 -4.74 3.01
CA VAL A 24 -7.43 -4.02 1.89
C VAL A 24 -6.00 -4.50 1.80
N ALA A 25 -5.65 -5.11 0.66
CA ALA A 25 -4.31 -5.64 0.44
C ALA A 25 -3.73 -5.21 -0.90
N ALA A 26 -2.42 -4.98 -0.93
CA ALA A 26 -1.71 -4.52 -2.12
C ALA A 26 -0.25 -4.98 -2.12
N VAL A 27 0.40 -4.92 -3.28
CA VAL A 27 1.82 -5.27 -3.43
C VAL A 27 2.48 -4.41 -4.51
N CYS A 28 3.79 -4.18 -4.41
CA CYS A 28 4.57 -3.42 -5.41
C CYS A 28 4.05 -1.97 -5.53
N HIS A 29 3.55 -1.57 -6.69
CA HIS A 29 2.89 -0.28 -6.92
C HIS A 29 1.40 -0.24 -6.56
N GLY A 30 0.77 -1.39 -6.29
CA GLY A 30 -0.62 -1.47 -5.85
C GLY A 30 -0.99 -0.55 -4.67
N PRO A 31 -0.11 -0.29 -3.68
CA PRO A 31 -0.36 0.65 -2.58
C PRO A 31 -0.63 2.08 -3.02
N ALA A 32 -0.34 2.44 -4.28
CA ALA A 32 -0.77 3.70 -4.86
C ALA A 32 -2.29 3.91 -4.76
N ALA A 33 -3.09 2.84 -4.92
CA ALA A 33 -4.54 2.92 -4.85
C ALA A 33 -5.07 3.43 -3.48
N PRO A 34 -4.66 2.86 -2.32
CA PRO A 34 -5.06 3.37 -1.01
C PRO A 34 -4.34 4.65 -0.54
N THR A 35 -3.26 5.07 -1.20
CA THR A 35 -2.40 6.18 -0.69
C THR A 35 -3.14 7.51 -0.57
N PHE A 36 -3.96 7.85 -1.57
CA PHE A 36 -4.67 9.13 -1.61
C PHE A 36 -6.13 9.06 -1.14
N VAL A 37 -6.58 7.89 -0.70
CA VAL A 37 -7.94 7.70 -0.20
C VAL A 37 -8.13 8.50 1.07
N LYS A 38 -9.18 9.32 1.10
CA LYS A 38 -9.65 10.00 2.30
C LYS A 38 -10.91 9.31 2.82
N LEU A 39 -10.95 9.11 4.13
CA LEU A 39 -12.16 8.70 4.85
C LEU A 39 -13.21 9.81 4.81
N PRO A 40 -14.49 9.53 5.13
CA PRO A 40 -15.56 10.54 5.13
C PRO A 40 -15.29 11.78 6.01
N ASN A 41 -14.46 11.63 7.05
CA ASN A 41 -14.02 12.72 7.92
C ASN A 41 -12.82 13.53 7.36
N GLY A 42 -12.39 13.24 6.13
CA GLY A 42 -11.26 13.89 5.46
C GLY A 42 -9.87 13.36 5.83
N THR A 43 -9.76 12.45 6.81
CA THR A 43 -8.45 11.88 7.20
C THR A 43 -7.96 10.86 6.16
N PRO A 44 -6.64 10.76 5.89
CA PRO A 44 -6.10 9.72 5.00
C PRO A 44 -6.43 8.33 5.54
N PHE A 45 -6.88 7.43 4.66
CA PHE A 45 -7.22 6.05 5.02
C PHE A 45 -6.09 5.34 5.75
N ILE A 46 -4.84 5.53 5.32
CA ILE A 46 -3.65 4.91 5.91
C ILE A 46 -3.00 5.73 7.04
N SER A 47 -3.63 6.82 7.50
CA SER A 47 -3.09 7.61 8.61
C SER A 47 -2.88 6.76 9.87
N GLY A 48 -1.70 6.91 10.49
CA GLY A 48 -1.24 6.16 11.65
C GLY A 48 -0.85 4.70 11.39
N ALA A 49 -0.97 4.20 10.16
CA ALA A 49 -0.70 2.80 9.84
C ALA A 49 0.74 2.56 9.40
N LYS A 50 1.32 1.44 9.81
CA LYS A 50 2.55 0.92 9.21
C LYS A 50 2.25 0.46 7.78
N VAL A 51 3.07 0.90 6.84
CA VAL A 51 2.92 0.59 5.41
C VAL A 51 4.28 0.27 4.80
N THR A 52 4.25 -0.41 3.66
CA THR A 52 5.39 -0.53 2.75
C THR A 52 4.88 -0.36 1.31
N GLY A 53 5.75 -0.46 0.32
CA GLY A 53 5.44 -0.36 -1.10
C GLY A 53 6.72 -0.28 -1.89
N PHE A 54 6.63 -0.30 -3.22
CA PHE A 54 7.81 -0.25 -4.07
C PHE A 54 8.66 0.97 -3.70
N SER A 55 9.93 0.71 -3.35
CA SER A 55 10.80 1.75 -2.79
C SER A 55 11.32 2.68 -3.87
N ASN A 56 11.66 3.90 -3.47
CA ASN A 56 12.24 4.88 -4.39
C ASN A 56 13.54 4.36 -5.03
N SER A 57 14.37 3.62 -4.28
CA SER A 57 15.59 3.04 -4.86
C SER A 57 15.31 1.86 -5.79
N GLU A 58 14.24 1.09 -5.57
CA GLU A 58 13.83 0.08 -6.55
C GLU A 58 13.31 0.74 -7.83
N GLU A 59 12.62 1.88 -7.72
CA GLU A 59 12.20 2.69 -8.89
C GLU A 59 13.42 3.23 -9.66
N ASP A 60 14.41 3.77 -8.95
CA ASP A 60 15.65 4.28 -9.54
C ASP A 60 16.44 3.17 -10.26
N GLU A 61 16.47 1.95 -9.73
CA GLU A 61 17.10 0.79 -10.37
C GLU A 61 16.41 0.37 -11.67
N VAL A 62 15.09 0.53 -11.75
CA VAL A 62 14.33 0.27 -13.00
C VAL A 62 14.54 1.41 -14.01
N GLY A 63 14.89 2.61 -13.56
CA GLY A 63 15.27 3.73 -14.42
C GLY A 63 14.10 4.53 -15.00
N VAL A 64 12.90 4.40 -14.41
CA VAL A 64 11.67 5.08 -14.88
C VAL A 64 11.14 6.12 -13.88
N THR A 65 11.94 6.47 -12.86
CA THR A 65 11.57 7.45 -11.81
C THR A 65 11.00 8.76 -12.35
N ILE A 66 11.60 9.31 -13.42
CA ILE A 66 11.15 10.59 -14.00
C ILE A 66 9.81 10.51 -14.74
N GLU A 67 9.38 9.30 -15.11
CA GLU A 67 8.11 9.05 -15.79
C GLU A 67 6.98 8.83 -14.79
N MET A 68 7.30 8.51 -13.53
CA MET A 68 6.30 8.29 -12.50
C MET A 68 5.62 9.60 -12.10
N PRO A 69 4.29 9.61 -11.93
CA PRO A 69 3.54 10.82 -11.58
C PRO A 69 3.84 11.27 -10.14
N PHE A 70 4.32 10.35 -9.32
CA PHE A 70 4.82 10.55 -7.97
C PHE A 70 5.66 9.33 -7.57
N LEU A 71 6.49 9.51 -6.56
CA LEU A 71 7.26 8.43 -5.95
C LEU A 71 6.43 7.75 -4.85
N LEU A 72 6.17 6.45 -4.99
CA LEU A 72 5.21 5.74 -4.14
C LEU A 72 5.63 5.74 -2.65
N GLU A 73 6.87 5.36 -2.34
CA GLU A 73 7.38 5.37 -0.96
C GLU A 73 7.27 6.76 -0.33
N THR A 74 7.55 7.82 -1.11
CA THR A 74 7.44 9.21 -0.66
C THR A 74 6.01 9.58 -0.27
N GLU A 75 5.03 9.23 -1.10
CA GLU A 75 3.62 9.54 -0.83
C GLU A 75 3.02 8.66 0.27
N LEU A 76 3.43 7.40 0.36
CA LEU A 76 3.07 6.50 1.47
C LEU A 76 3.57 7.05 2.81
N ASN A 77 4.83 7.51 2.89
CA ASN A 77 5.39 8.14 4.09
C ASN A 77 4.55 9.35 4.54
N LYS A 78 4.16 10.22 3.60
CA LYS A 78 3.36 11.41 3.89
C LYS A 78 1.95 11.05 4.37
N ALA A 79 1.28 10.16 3.66
CA ALA A 79 -0.10 9.79 3.94
C ALA A 79 -0.24 8.96 5.21
N SER A 80 0.74 8.09 5.52
CA SER A 80 0.71 7.26 6.71
C SER A 80 0.99 8.04 7.99
N ARG A 81 1.82 9.10 7.94
CA ARG A 81 2.27 9.87 9.13
C ARG A 81 3.05 9.04 10.17
N SER A 82 3.27 7.75 9.92
CA SER A 82 4.05 6.81 10.75
C SER A 82 5.27 6.27 10.02
N GLY A 83 5.47 6.68 8.76
CA GLY A 83 6.56 6.23 7.90
C GLY A 83 6.17 5.08 6.97
N CYS A 84 7.07 4.76 6.06
CA CYS A 84 7.02 3.63 5.14
C CYS A 84 8.20 2.71 5.45
N GLU A 85 7.91 1.46 5.84
CA GLU A 85 8.93 0.46 6.12
C GLU A 85 9.56 -0.05 4.81
N ARG A 86 10.83 -0.40 4.91
CA ARG A 86 11.60 -1.01 3.84
C ARG A 86 12.25 -2.31 4.30
N GLY A 87 12.28 -3.27 3.39
CA GLY A 87 13.10 -4.47 3.48
C GLY A 87 14.59 -4.13 3.52
N LYS A 88 15.39 -5.09 3.97
CA LYS A 88 16.85 -4.91 4.12
C LYS A 88 17.56 -4.65 2.80
N GLU A 89 17.04 -5.22 1.71
CA GLU A 89 17.61 -5.18 0.37
C GLU A 89 16.49 -4.91 -0.63
N ASN A 90 16.82 -4.20 -1.71
CA ASN A 90 15.92 -4.03 -2.85
C ASN A 90 15.57 -5.41 -3.43
N TRP A 91 14.34 -5.57 -3.91
CA TRP A 91 13.79 -6.83 -4.45
C TRP A 91 13.65 -7.97 -3.44
N GLY A 92 14.06 -7.78 -2.18
CA GLY A 92 13.86 -8.73 -1.10
C GLY A 92 12.40 -8.78 -0.61
N LYS A 93 11.99 -9.94 -0.09
CA LYS A 93 10.64 -10.11 0.49
C LYS A 93 10.48 -9.20 1.72
N HIS A 94 9.45 -8.35 1.70
CA HIS A 94 9.05 -7.53 2.84
C HIS A 94 7.54 -7.28 2.82
N VAL A 95 6.86 -7.66 3.91
CA VAL A 95 5.41 -7.55 4.05
C VAL A 95 5.10 -6.89 5.39
N VAL A 96 4.29 -5.84 5.33
CA VAL A 96 3.77 -5.14 6.50
C VAL A 96 2.31 -5.51 6.67
N VAL A 97 1.96 -5.93 7.88
CA VAL A 97 0.59 -6.25 8.28
C VAL A 97 0.21 -5.35 9.44
N ASP A 98 -0.88 -4.61 9.30
CA ASP A 98 -1.39 -3.71 10.32
C ASP A 98 -2.92 -3.85 10.46
N ARG A 99 -3.47 -3.23 11.50
CA ARG A 99 -4.92 -3.18 11.80
C ARG A 99 -5.52 -4.58 11.83
N ASP A 100 -4.89 -5.49 12.57
CA ASP A 100 -5.32 -6.89 12.69
C ASP A 100 -5.54 -7.57 11.33
N GLY A 101 -4.63 -7.31 10.37
CA GLY A 101 -4.67 -7.90 9.03
C GLY A 101 -5.57 -7.18 8.03
N LYS A 102 -6.32 -6.16 8.46
CA LYS A 102 -7.22 -5.40 7.58
C LYS A 102 -6.47 -4.48 6.62
N LEU A 103 -5.21 -4.16 6.90
CA LEU A 103 -4.30 -3.53 5.96
C LEU A 103 -3.06 -4.41 5.81
N THR A 104 -2.86 -4.98 4.64
CA THR A 104 -1.70 -5.85 4.34
C THR A 104 -1.00 -5.37 3.08
N ILE A 105 0.26 -4.98 3.17
CA ILE A 105 1.00 -4.45 2.03
C ILE A 105 2.35 -5.16 1.87
N GLY A 106 2.67 -5.56 0.64
CA GLY A 106 3.99 -6.08 0.27
C GLY A 106 4.80 -5.09 -0.55
N GLN A 107 6.12 -5.05 -0.33
CA GLN A 107 6.99 -4.04 -0.95
C GLN A 107 7.11 -4.20 -2.47
N ASN A 108 7.32 -5.41 -2.96
CA ASN A 108 7.73 -5.69 -4.34
C ASN A 108 7.22 -7.08 -4.80
N PRO A 109 7.50 -7.54 -6.04
CA PRO A 109 6.98 -8.82 -6.52
C PRO A 109 7.35 -10.03 -5.64
N ALA A 110 8.55 -10.06 -5.04
CA ALA A 110 8.98 -11.11 -4.11
C ALA A 110 8.11 -11.20 -2.84
N SER A 111 7.36 -10.14 -2.55
CA SER A 111 6.49 -10.03 -1.39
C SER A 111 5.07 -10.56 -1.64
N ALA A 112 4.68 -10.82 -2.90
CA ALA A 112 3.32 -11.22 -3.27
C ALA A 112 2.86 -12.50 -2.55
N TYR A 113 3.73 -13.51 -2.44
CA TYR A 113 3.42 -14.74 -1.71
C TYR A 113 3.20 -14.49 -0.22
N GLY A 114 4.00 -13.62 0.40
CA GLY A 114 3.81 -13.25 1.80
C GLY A 114 2.51 -12.48 2.06
N VAL A 115 2.11 -11.62 1.12
CA VAL A 115 0.79 -10.94 1.17
C VAL A 115 -0.35 -11.97 1.14
N ARG A 116 -0.27 -12.96 0.24
CA ARG A 116 -1.24 -14.08 0.20
C ARG A 116 -1.31 -14.81 1.55
N GLU A 117 -0.17 -15.19 2.12
CA GLU A 117 -0.12 -15.88 3.42
C GLU A 117 -0.74 -15.05 4.55
N ALA A 118 -0.51 -13.73 4.55
CA ALA A 118 -1.12 -12.82 5.51
C ALA A 118 -2.65 -12.77 5.33
N ILE A 119 -3.16 -12.58 4.11
CA ILE A 119 -4.60 -12.56 3.84
C ILE A 119 -5.28 -13.84 4.34
N LEU A 120 -4.70 -15.02 4.05
CA LEU A 120 -5.26 -16.31 4.46
C LEU A 120 -5.38 -16.46 5.98
N LYS A 121 -4.55 -15.78 6.78
CA LYS A 121 -4.65 -15.80 8.25
C LYS A 121 -5.82 -14.98 8.78
N PHE A 122 -6.25 -13.96 8.05
CA PHE A 122 -7.24 -12.98 8.52
C PHE A 122 -8.58 -13.06 7.78
N ILE A 123 -8.64 -13.78 6.67
CA ILE A 123 -9.90 -14.10 6.01
C ILE A 123 -10.66 -15.10 6.87
N ARG A 124 -11.89 -14.74 7.27
CA ARG A 124 -12.80 -15.65 7.97
C ARG A 124 -13.73 -16.25 6.91
N VAL A 125 -13.80 -17.57 6.87
CA VAL A 125 -14.73 -18.34 6.04
C VAL A 125 -16.00 -18.59 6.85
#